data_AF-A0A540WN96-F1
#
_entry.id   AF-A0A540WN96-F1
#
_cell.length_a   1.000
_cell.length_b   1.000
_cell.length_c   1.000
_cell.angle_alpha   90.00
_cell.angle_beta   90.00
_cell.angle_gamma   90.00
#
_symmetry.space_group_name_H-M   'P 1'
#
loop_
_entity.id
_entity.type
_entity.pdbx_description
1 polymer ?
#
loop_
_entity_poly.entity_id
_entity_poly.type
_entity_poly.pdbx_seq_one_letter_code
_entity_poly.pdbx_strand_id
1 'polypeptide(L)'
;MPHDSSKTRPERRKAPSGSTVRIDGLHVSRAAWARVEGLAEQMALAGIPRAHRSGALDLLLVQPAVADQVLAGGGRVYRCASCGMWPAKASEAIDHQEAHPEHAVQGFNVPPR
;
A
#
# COMPACT_ATOMS: atom_id res chain seq x y z
N MET A 1 -23.90 -29.11 -47.95
CA MET A 1 -23.31 -29.32 -46.61
C MET A 1 -23.74 -28.15 -45.74
N PRO A 2 -24.70 -28.31 -44.80
CA PRO A 2 -25.07 -27.22 -43.90
C PRO A 2 -24.04 -27.14 -42.76
N HIS A 3 -23.54 -25.94 -42.46
CA HIS A 3 -22.65 -25.73 -41.32
C HIS A 3 -23.44 -25.68 -40.01
N ASP A 4 -23.17 -26.65 -39.14
CA ASP A 4 -23.67 -26.72 -37.77
C ASP A 4 -23.06 -25.58 -36.94
N SER A 5 -23.94 -24.76 -36.35
CA SER A 5 -23.57 -23.56 -35.58
C SER A 5 -23.65 -23.78 -34.06
N SER A 6 -23.43 -25.02 -33.60
CA SER A 6 -23.50 -25.35 -32.16
C SER A 6 -22.16 -25.10 -31.48
N LYS A 7 -21.77 -23.84 -31.31
CA LYS A 7 -20.71 -23.47 -30.36
C LYS A 7 -21.23 -22.39 -29.41
N THR A 8 -21.66 -22.85 -28.25
CA THR A 8 -22.07 -22.03 -27.10
C THR A 8 -20.93 -21.07 -26.73
N ARG A 9 -21.23 -19.77 -26.73
CA ARG A 9 -20.28 -18.71 -26.36
C ARG A 9 -19.84 -18.93 -24.90
N PRO A 10 -18.53 -18.90 -24.58
CA PRO A 10 -18.11 -19.03 -23.20
C PRO A 10 -18.69 -17.86 -22.40
N GLU A 11 -19.42 -18.21 -21.35
CA GLU A 11 -20.11 -17.27 -20.49
C GLU A 11 -19.07 -16.35 -19.86
N ARG A 12 -19.10 -15.07 -20.27
CA ARG A 12 -18.22 -14.04 -19.72
C ARG A 12 -18.70 -13.76 -18.30
N ARG A 13 -18.28 -14.56 -17.32
CA ARG A 13 -18.51 -14.30 -15.90
C ARG A 13 -18.02 -12.89 -15.60
N LYS A 14 -18.96 -11.95 -15.43
CA LYS A 14 -18.64 -10.60 -14.92
C LYS A 14 -18.15 -10.80 -13.50
N ALA A 15 -16.90 -10.43 -13.25
CA ALA A 15 -16.41 -10.27 -11.88
C ALA A 15 -17.37 -9.31 -11.15
N PRO A 16 -17.75 -9.59 -9.90
CA PRO A 16 -18.70 -8.77 -9.16
C PRO A 16 -18.20 -7.32 -9.11
N SER A 17 -19.10 -6.37 -9.34
CA SER A 17 -18.81 -4.93 -9.33
C SER A 17 -18.16 -4.53 -8.00
N GLY A 18 -16.83 -4.39 -7.98
CA GLY A 18 -16.09 -4.19 -6.73
C GLY A 18 -14.60 -4.59 -6.73
N SER A 19 -14.10 -5.31 -7.75
CA SER A 19 -13.16 -6.38 -7.43
C SER A 19 -11.67 -6.13 -7.63
N THR A 20 -11.18 -5.06 -8.25
CA THR A 20 -9.71 -4.82 -8.35
C THR A 20 -9.44 -3.45 -8.97
N VAL A 21 -8.49 -2.71 -8.42
CA VAL A 21 -7.85 -1.60 -9.15
C VAL A 21 -6.72 -2.22 -9.94
N ARG A 22 -6.69 -2.00 -11.26
CA ARG A 22 -5.60 -2.44 -12.13
C ARG A 22 -4.63 -1.30 -12.29
N ILE A 23 -3.45 -1.49 -11.72
CA ILE A 23 -2.25 -0.68 -11.99
C ILE A 23 -1.31 -1.67 -12.66
N ASP A 24 -0.73 -1.34 -13.81
CA ASP A 24 0.01 -2.29 -14.65
C ASP A 24 0.99 -3.16 -13.82
N GLY A 25 0.78 -4.48 -13.83
CA GLY A 25 1.59 -5.46 -13.11
C GLY A 25 1.20 -5.75 -11.64
N LEU A 26 0.30 -4.98 -11.01
CA LEU A 26 -0.06 -5.13 -9.59
C LEU A 26 -1.59 -5.33 -9.42
N HIS A 27 -1.99 -6.53 -9.01
CA HIS A 27 -3.39 -6.83 -8.65
C HIS A 27 -3.62 -6.59 -7.15
N VAL A 28 -4.23 -5.44 -6.81
CA VAL A 28 -4.58 -5.08 -5.42
C VAL A 28 -6.09 -4.99 -5.26
N SER A 29 -6.64 -5.58 -4.18
CA SER A 29 -8.07 -5.46 -3.87
C SER A 29 -8.40 -4.00 -3.51
N ARG A 30 -9.66 -3.56 -3.69
CA ARG A 30 -10.07 -2.19 -3.30
C ARG A 30 -9.80 -1.89 -1.83
N ALA A 31 -10.01 -2.86 -0.93
CA ALA A 31 -9.75 -2.70 0.50
C ALA A 31 -8.25 -2.57 0.80
N ALA A 32 -7.40 -3.27 0.05
CA ALA A 32 -5.95 -3.12 0.17
C ALA A 32 -5.48 -1.77 -0.40
N TRP A 33 -6.05 -1.33 -1.52
CA TRP A 33 -5.78 0.00 -2.08
C TRP A 33 -6.20 1.13 -1.14
N ALA A 34 -7.37 1.04 -0.51
CA ALA A 34 -7.83 2.03 0.46
C ALA A 34 -6.90 2.17 1.67
N ARG A 35 -6.22 1.09 2.09
CA ARG A 35 -5.20 1.16 3.16
C ARG A 35 -3.95 1.90 2.71
N VAL A 36 -3.52 1.70 1.46
CA VAL A 36 -2.41 2.45 0.85
C VAL A 36 -2.76 3.93 0.73
N GLU A 37 -3.98 4.26 0.30
CA GLU A 37 -4.49 5.64 0.25
C GLU A 37 -4.54 6.29 1.65
N GLY A 38 -5.08 5.57 2.64
CA GLY A 38 -5.15 6.07 4.02
C GLY A 38 -3.78 6.30 4.67
N LEU A 39 -2.76 5.50 4.30
CA LEU A 39 -1.38 5.76 4.73
C LEU A 39 -0.83 7.03 4.07
N ALA A 40 -1.04 7.20 2.77
CA ALA A 40 -0.60 8.40 2.06
C ALA A 40 -1.24 9.68 2.62
N GLU A 41 -2.53 9.63 2.99
CA GLU A 41 -3.23 10.73 3.66
C GLU A 41 -2.63 11.06 5.03
N GLN A 42 -2.34 10.06 5.86
CA GLN A 42 -1.68 10.29 7.16
C GLN A 42 -0.30 10.93 6.99
N MET A 43 0.46 10.50 5.98
CA MET A 43 1.76 11.11 5.67
C MET A 43 1.63 12.55 5.16
N ALA A 44 0.59 12.85 4.37
CA ALA A 44 0.30 14.20 3.92
C ALA A 44 -0.03 15.14 5.09
N LEU A 45 -0.87 14.68 6.03
CA LEU A 45 -1.20 15.42 7.25
C LEU A 45 0.01 15.64 8.16
N ALA A 46 0.95 14.70 8.16
CA ALA A 46 2.22 14.83 8.86
C ALA A 46 3.23 15.77 8.17
N GLY A 47 2.86 16.41 7.06
CA GLY A 47 3.73 17.33 6.32
C GLY A 47 4.87 16.65 5.59
N ILE A 48 4.78 15.34 5.32
CA ILE A 48 5.84 14.61 4.62
C ILE A 48 5.82 14.98 3.14
N PRO A 49 6.91 15.54 2.59
CA PRO A 49 6.97 15.90 1.18
C PRO A 49 6.81 14.65 0.29
N ARG A 50 6.08 14.80 -0.83
CA ARG A 50 5.73 13.75 -1.82
C ARG A 50 4.69 12.70 -1.36
N ALA A 51 4.01 12.90 -0.24
CA ALA A 51 2.87 12.09 0.18
C ALA A 51 1.56 12.45 -0.56
N HIS A 52 1.53 12.41 -1.90
CA HIS A 52 0.28 12.53 -2.68
C HIS A 52 -0.23 11.15 -3.12
N ARG A 53 -1.41 11.06 -3.75
CA ARG A 53 -1.96 9.78 -4.27
C ARG A 53 -0.98 8.99 -5.15
N SER A 54 -0.09 9.68 -5.87
CA SER A 54 1.00 9.03 -6.62
C SER A 54 2.20 8.63 -5.73
N GLY A 55 2.41 9.27 -4.59
CA GLY A 55 3.35 8.84 -3.56
C GLY A 55 2.92 7.55 -2.83
N ALA A 56 1.64 7.21 -2.86
CA ALA A 56 1.14 5.91 -2.41
C ALA A 56 1.68 4.77 -3.29
N LEU A 57 1.90 5.03 -4.59
CA LEU A 57 2.58 4.10 -5.50
C LEU A 57 4.09 4.05 -5.27
N ASP A 58 4.73 5.19 -4.99
CA ASP A 58 6.15 5.23 -4.64
C ASP A 58 6.43 4.37 -3.38
N LEU A 59 5.52 4.39 -2.41
CA LEU A 59 5.57 3.52 -1.23
C LEU A 59 5.59 2.04 -1.60
N LEU A 60 4.78 1.64 -2.59
CA LEU A 60 4.70 0.26 -3.09
C LEU A 60 5.94 -0.16 -3.88
N LEU A 61 6.61 0.78 -4.56
CA LEU A 61 7.73 0.49 -5.46
C LEU A 61 9.11 0.60 -4.79
N VAL A 62 9.29 1.59 -3.92
CA VAL A 62 10.60 1.89 -3.30
C VAL A 62 10.80 1.11 -2.00
N GLN A 63 9.72 0.74 -1.32
CA GLN A 63 9.77 0.11 0.00
C GLN A 63 8.86 -1.14 0.08
N PRO A 64 9.21 -2.24 -0.63
CA PRO A 64 8.37 -3.42 -0.74
C PRO A 64 8.04 -4.06 0.62
N ALA A 65 8.96 -4.03 1.59
CA ALA A 65 8.71 -4.55 2.93
C ALA A 65 7.62 -3.74 3.68
N VAL A 66 7.58 -2.42 3.50
CA VAL A 66 6.53 -1.56 4.08
C VAL A 66 5.22 -1.80 3.35
N ALA A 67 5.26 -1.93 2.04
CA ALA A 67 4.10 -2.28 1.22
C ALA A 67 3.46 -3.58 1.70
N ASP A 68 4.25 -4.63 1.93
CA ASP A 68 3.75 -5.91 2.45
C ASP A 68 3.07 -5.77 3.80
N GLN A 69 3.61 -4.96 4.72
CA GLN A 69 2.97 -4.69 6.01
C GLN A 69 1.63 -3.95 5.85
N VAL A 70 1.58 -2.94 4.97
CA VAL A 70 0.35 -2.18 4.69
C VAL A 70 -0.71 -3.08 4.05
N LEU A 71 -0.29 -3.95 3.12
CA LEU A 71 -1.13 -4.91 2.42
C LEU A 71 -1.55 -6.07 3.31
N ALA A 72 -0.75 -6.48 4.28
CA ALA A 72 -1.15 -7.43 5.33
C ALA A 72 -2.25 -6.82 6.20
N GLY A 73 -2.13 -5.53 6.55
CA GLY A 73 -3.11 -4.82 7.38
C GLY A 73 -2.93 -5.12 8.87
N GLY A 74 -3.61 -4.34 9.71
CA GLY A 74 -3.68 -4.59 11.15
C GLY A 74 -2.34 -4.39 11.87
N GLY A 75 -1.78 -3.18 11.77
CA GLY A 75 -0.48 -2.89 12.37
C GLY A 75 -0.11 -1.42 12.31
N ARG A 76 1.19 -1.16 12.47
CA ARG A 76 1.78 0.18 12.42
C ARG A 76 3.06 0.15 11.61
N VAL A 77 3.25 1.14 10.75
CA VAL A 77 4.49 1.35 9.99
C VAL A 77 5.19 2.61 10.48
N TYR A 78 6.52 2.66 10.40
CA TYR A 78 7.31 3.74 10.95
C TYR A 78 8.14 4.40 9.87
N ARG A 79 8.27 5.73 9.92
CA ARG A 79 9.13 6.49 9.02
C ARG A 79 9.85 7.60 9.76
N CYS A 80 11.15 7.71 9.54
CA CYS A 80 11.93 8.85 9.96
C CYS A 80 11.67 10.04 9.03
N ALA A 81 11.20 11.17 9.59
CA ALA A 81 10.98 12.40 8.84
C ALA A 81 12.29 13.06 8.40
N SER A 82 13.36 12.90 9.19
CA SER A 82 14.66 13.54 8.96
C SER A 82 15.46 12.86 7.84
N CYS A 83 15.56 11.54 7.84
CA CYS A 83 16.37 10.80 6.85
C CYS A 83 15.55 9.93 5.87
N GLY A 84 14.24 9.79 6.08
CA GLY A 84 13.35 8.99 5.21
C GLY A 84 13.44 7.48 5.40
N MET A 85 14.22 6.99 6.38
CA MET A 85 14.33 5.57 6.71
C MET A 85 12.98 5.02 7.22
N TRP A 86 12.68 3.77 6.90
CA TRP A 86 11.50 3.03 7.37
C TRP A 86 11.90 1.90 8.31
N PRO A 87 11.82 2.08 9.64
CA PRO A 87 11.98 0.99 10.59
C PRO A 87 10.89 -0.06 10.39
N ALA A 88 11.26 -1.34 10.38
CA ALA A 88 10.30 -2.42 10.17
C ALA A 88 9.47 -2.71 11.44
N LYS A 89 9.98 -2.31 12.62
CA LYS A 89 9.38 -2.56 13.93
C LYS A 89 9.55 -1.36 14.86
N ALA A 90 8.76 -1.36 15.95
CA ALA A 90 8.87 -0.35 17.00
C ALA A 90 10.25 -0.30 17.66
N SER A 91 10.90 -1.46 17.88
CA SER A 91 12.25 -1.50 18.45
C SER A 91 13.26 -0.80 17.56
N GLU A 92 13.24 -1.07 16.25
CA GLU A 92 14.13 -0.41 15.29
C GLU A 92 13.89 1.10 15.19
N ALA A 93 12.64 1.54 15.40
CA ALA A 93 12.33 2.97 15.48
C ALA A 93 12.97 3.62 16.71
N ILE A 94 12.93 2.93 17.86
CA ILE A 94 13.57 3.39 19.11
C ILE A 94 15.09 3.40 18.94
N ASP A 95 15.68 2.30 18.48
CA ASP A 95 17.12 2.17 18.25
C ASP A 95 17.62 3.28 17.30
N HIS A 96 16.83 3.62 16.28
CA HIS A 96 17.15 4.70 15.36
C HIS A 96 17.14 6.08 16.04
N GLN A 97 16.16 6.36 16.90
CA GLN A 97 16.09 7.62 17.63
C GLN A 97 17.19 7.73 18.70
N GLU A 98 17.60 6.62 19.30
CA GLU A 98 18.72 6.60 20.23
C GLU A 98 20.05 6.86 19.53
N ALA A 99 20.26 6.25 18.36
CA ALA A 99 21.44 6.47 17.54
C ALA A 99 21.49 7.88 16.91
N HIS A 100 20.32 8.47 16.63
CA HIS A 100 20.16 9.79 16.02
C HIS A 100 19.12 10.63 16.78
N PRO A 101 19.51 11.28 17.89
CA PRO A 101 18.57 12.01 18.76
C PRO A 101 17.83 13.16 18.06
N GLU A 102 18.44 13.75 17.03
CA GLU A 102 17.84 14.80 16.20
C GLU A 102 16.85 14.27 15.15
N HIS A 103 16.75 12.95 14.98
CA HIS A 103 15.82 12.34 14.04
C HIS A 103 14.43 12.18 14.65
N ALA A 104 13.42 12.63 13.90
CA ALA A 104 12.02 12.46 14.27
C ALA A 104 11.43 11.23 13.57
N VAL A 105 11.14 10.16 14.31
CA VAL A 105 10.43 9.00 13.78
C VAL A 105 8.95 9.10 14.08
N GLN A 106 8.12 8.82 13.08
CA GLN A 106 6.66 8.88 13.15
C GLN A 106 6.07 7.52 12.82
N GLY A 107 5.01 7.14 13.53
CA GLY A 107 4.30 5.87 13.33
C GLY A 107 2.89 6.08 12.79
N PHE A 108 2.56 5.38 11.70
CA PHE A 108 1.28 5.46 10.98
C PHE A 108 0.48 4.18 11.16
N ASN A 109 -0.80 4.31 11.48
CA ASN A 109 -1.66 3.16 11.73
C ASN A 109 -2.17 2.58 10.40
N VAL A 110 -2.12 1.26 10.29
CA VAL A 110 -2.65 0.50 9.16
C VAL A 110 -3.92 -0.21 9.60
N PRO A 111 -5.08 0.10 9.00
CA PRO A 111 -6.35 -0.57 9.31
C PRO A 111 -6.25 -2.10 9.16
N PRO A 112 -7.01 -2.88 9.96
CA PRO A 112 -7.10 -4.32 9.78
C PRO A 112 -7.70 -4.70 8.41
N ARG A 113 -7.47 -5.94 8.01
CA ARG A 113 -7.86 -6.51 6.71
C ARG A 113 -9.34 -6.83 6.59
#